data_AF-A0A933X7V3-F1
#
_entry.id   AF-A0A933X7V3-F1
#
_cell.length_a   1.000
_cell.length_b   1.000
_cell.length_c   1.000
_cell.angle_alpha   90.00
_cell.angle_beta   90.00
_cell.angle_gamma   90.00
#
_symmetry.space_group_name_H-M   'P 1'
#
loop_
_entity.id
_entity.type
_entity.pdbx_description
1 polymer ?
#
loop_
_entity_poly.entity_id
_entity_poly.type
_entity_poly.pdbx_seq_one_letter_code
_entity_poly.pdbx_strand_id
1 'polypeptide(L)'
;MKKTLFTLVAALSLAGAALADHEPGHKVLVLKNRNGVAILGYDAVAYFTDNKPAQGSPKFSSEYEGANYHFASTEHKALFDANPAKYAPAYGGYCGYAASIDRLSPISPEWFQIIDGRLILQHNKKAYDKFNADLKGNLAKADQNWPGLLIRNGTGGKTLVNINRKGVALEGRDPVSYFTDGKPAKGDPKIEATYNGALYHFVSQEHRETFERSPAKYAPAFGGFCGYAASINKVKPVDVNLWSIVDDRLILQHSKKAVELWNKDVRGNLDMADRNWPGLVEHATAGTMANSKYPLTWPGFYDYTSLSRRLPPMGGGSMTAHNASLERTPMPSDLDWPGF
;
A
#
# COMPACT_ATOMS: atom_id res chain seq x y z
N MET A 1 -31.50 45.62 -32.56
CA MET A 1 -30.76 44.36 -32.81
C MET A 1 -29.43 44.44 -32.07
N LYS A 2 -29.33 43.87 -30.86
CA LYS A 2 -28.10 43.85 -30.06
C LYS A 2 -27.32 42.58 -30.43
N LYS A 3 -26.12 42.73 -31.00
CA LYS A 3 -25.23 41.61 -31.35
C LYS A 3 -24.46 41.21 -30.09
N THR A 4 -24.79 40.05 -29.53
CA THR A 4 -24.07 39.47 -28.39
C THR A 4 -22.82 38.77 -28.92
N LEU A 5 -21.65 39.25 -28.50
CA LEU A 5 -20.34 38.70 -28.83
C LEU A 5 -20.12 37.46 -27.92
N PHE A 6 -20.06 36.26 -28.50
CA PHE A 6 -19.67 35.05 -27.77
C PHE A 6 -18.16 35.01 -27.64
N THR A 7 -17.66 35.22 -26.43
CA THR A 7 -16.24 35.04 -26.07
C THR A 7 -15.94 33.54 -26.06
N LEU A 8 -15.01 33.12 -26.92
CA LEU A 8 -14.49 31.76 -26.97
C LEU A 8 -13.64 31.51 -25.71
N VAL A 9 -14.14 30.72 -24.77
CA VAL A 9 -13.32 30.19 -23.67
C VAL A 9 -12.54 29.01 -24.24
N ALA A 10 -11.26 29.22 -24.52
CA ALA A 10 -10.34 28.14 -24.83
C ALA A 10 -10.21 27.26 -23.58
N ALA A 11 -10.80 26.06 -23.62
CA ALA A 11 -10.57 25.03 -22.61
C ALA A 11 -9.11 24.58 -22.73
N LEU A 12 -8.26 25.09 -21.85
CA LEU A 12 -6.89 24.61 -21.68
C LEU A 12 -6.99 23.19 -21.08
N SER A 13 -6.90 22.17 -21.92
CA SER A 13 -6.76 20.79 -21.47
C SER A 13 -5.42 20.64 -20.75
N LEU A 14 -5.45 20.56 -19.42
CA LEU A 14 -4.32 20.09 -18.62
C LEU A 14 -4.06 18.62 -18.96
N ALA A 15 -3.26 18.38 -20.01
CA ALA A 15 -2.55 17.12 -20.19
C ALA A 15 -1.42 17.10 -19.16
N GLY A 16 -1.72 16.62 -17.95
CA GLY A 16 -0.77 16.59 -16.85
C GLY A 16 -1.06 15.44 -15.91
N ALA A 17 -0.75 14.21 -16.34
CA ALA A 17 -0.58 13.06 -15.46
C ALA A 17 0.15 11.94 -16.23
N ALA A 18 1.44 12.13 -16.47
CA ALA A 18 2.29 11.04 -16.97
C ALA A 18 3.71 11.15 -16.43
N LEU A 19 3.83 11.39 -15.12
CA LEU A 19 4.99 11.01 -14.32
C LEU A 19 4.47 10.68 -12.92
N ALA A 20 3.75 9.57 -12.79
CA ALA A 20 3.79 8.83 -11.54
C ALA A 20 5.14 8.10 -11.54
N ASP A 21 6.21 8.89 -11.38
CA ASP A 21 7.56 8.38 -11.24
C ASP A 21 7.57 7.42 -10.06
N HIS A 22 8.19 6.26 -10.30
CA HIS A 22 8.46 5.20 -9.35
C HIS A 22 8.85 5.77 -7.98
N GLU A 23 7.92 5.80 -7.03
CA GLU A 23 8.26 6.00 -5.62
C GLU A 23 9.16 4.82 -5.19
N PRO A 24 10.42 5.09 -4.78
CA PRO A 24 11.32 4.05 -4.30
C PRO A 24 10.67 3.35 -3.10
N GLY A 25 10.38 2.05 -3.25
CA GLY A 25 9.74 1.26 -2.20
C GLY A 25 8.24 0.98 -2.41
N HIS A 26 7.72 1.03 -3.64
CA HIS A 26 6.48 0.31 -3.95
C HIS A 26 6.77 -1.18 -4.15
N LYS A 27 6.35 -2.02 -3.19
CA LYS A 27 6.34 -3.47 -3.38
C LYS A 27 5.12 -3.85 -4.21
N VAL A 28 5.36 -4.66 -5.23
CA VAL A 28 4.36 -5.13 -6.18
C VAL A 28 4.34 -6.65 -6.15
N LEU A 29 3.15 -7.24 -6.21
CA LEU A 29 2.99 -8.67 -6.42
C LEU A 29 2.02 -8.92 -7.58
N VAL A 30 2.57 -9.05 -8.79
CA VAL A 30 1.80 -9.43 -9.98
C VAL A 30 2.27 -10.79 -10.49
N LEU A 31 1.32 -11.72 -10.66
CA LEU A 31 1.54 -13.02 -11.28
C LEU A 31 1.84 -12.83 -12.76
N LYS A 32 3.06 -13.20 -13.15
CA LYS A 32 3.55 -13.10 -14.52
C LYS A 32 3.93 -14.49 -15.04
N ASN A 33 3.76 -14.72 -16.34
CA ASN A 33 4.38 -15.86 -16.99
C ASN A 33 5.89 -15.59 -17.21
N ARG A 34 6.60 -16.56 -17.83
CA ARG A 34 8.05 -16.46 -18.08
C ARG A 34 8.47 -15.26 -18.94
N ASN A 35 7.54 -14.69 -19.71
CA ASN A 35 7.78 -13.54 -20.58
C ASN A 35 7.36 -12.21 -19.91
N GLY A 36 7.06 -12.23 -18.60
CA GLY A 36 6.62 -11.04 -17.87
C GLY A 36 5.16 -10.63 -18.10
N VAL A 37 4.36 -11.47 -18.76
CA VAL A 37 2.98 -11.13 -19.15
C VAL A 37 2.01 -11.46 -18.01
N ALA A 38 1.16 -10.50 -17.64
CA ALA A 38 0.11 -10.64 -16.65
C ALA A 38 -1.07 -11.48 -17.17
N ILE A 39 -1.85 -12.07 -16.25
CA ILE A 39 -3.15 -12.72 -16.53
C ILE A 39 -3.15 -13.67 -17.74
N LEU A 40 -2.02 -14.36 -17.96
CA LEU A 40 -1.82 -15.31 -19.08
C LEU A 40 -2.00 -14.69 -20.48
N GLY A 41 -1.89 -13.36 -20.60
CA GLY A 41 -2.07 -12.62 -21.86
C GLY A 41 -3.51 -12.28 -22.21
N TYR A 42 -4.46 -12.52 -21.31
CA TYR A 42 -5.83 -12.06 -21.46
C TYR A 42 -5.93 -10.55 -21.26
N ASP A 43 -6.97 -9.95 -21.81
CA ASP A 43 -7.27 -8.54 -21.72
C ASP A 43 -7.97 -8.21 -20.40
N ALA A 44 -7.31 -7.41 -19.56
CA ALA A 44 -7.84 -6.98 -18.27
C ALA A 44 -9.12 -6.11 -18.40
N VAL A 45 -9.22 -5.33 -19.49
CA VAL A 45 -10.35 -4.43 -19.77
C VAL A 45 -11.56 -5.21 -20.26
N ALA A 46 -11.36 -6.27 -21.04
CA ALA A 46 -12.44 -7.10 -21.58
C ALA A 46 -13.35 -7.71 -20.49
N TYR A 47 -12.80 -8.02 -19.30
CA TYR A 47 -13.62 -8.47 -18.17
C TYR A 47 -14.67 -7.45 -17.72
N PHE A 48 -14.42 -6.16 -17.94
CA PHE A 48 -15.31 -5.07 -17.55
C PHE A 48 -16.20 -4.60 -18.71
N THR A 49 -15.68 -4.54 -19.93
CA THR A 49 -16.40 -4.01 -21.10
C THR A 49 -17.23 -5.08 -21.80
N ASP A 50 -16.65 -6.26 -21.96
CA ASP A 50 -17.23 -7.36 -22.75
C ASP A 50 -17.84 -8.43 -21.85
N ASN A 51 -17.60 -8.32 -20.53
CA ASN A 51 -18.00 -9.26 -19.49
C ASN A 51 -17.63 -10.72 -19.83
N LYS A 52 -16.44 -10.90 -20.44
CA LYS A 52 -15.85 -12.20 -20.76
C LYS A 52 -14.33 -12.08 -20.88
N PRO A 53 -13.58 -13.16 -20.62
CA PRO A 53 -12.17 -13.19 -20.96
C PRO A 53 -12.00 -13.06 -22.49
N ALA A 54 -11.11 -12.18 -22.91
CA ALA A 54 -10.66 -12.07 -24.29
C ALA A 54 -9.14 -12.18 -24.35
N GLN A 55 -8.61 -12.93 -25.31
CA GLN A 55 -7.17 -13.05 -25.47
C GLN A 55 -6.61 -11.74 -26.03
N GLY A 56 -5.63 -11.17 -25.34
CA GLY A 56 -4.93 -9.97 -25.79
C GLY A 56 -3.87 -10.27 -26.85
N SER A 57 -3.44 -9.21 -27.52
CA SER A 57 -2.35 -9.24 -28.49
C SER A 57 -1.14 -8.48 -27.96
N PRO A 58 0.10 -9.01 -28.08
CA PRO A 58 1.29 -8.25 -27.71
C PRO A 58 1.48 -6.96 -28.53
N LYS A 59 0.78 -6.82 -29.68
CA LYS A 59 0.73 -5.56 -30.45
C LYS A 59 0.05 -4.42 -29.70
N PHE A 60 -0.87 -4.74 -28.80
CA PHE A 60 -1.57 -3.77 -27.96
C PHE A 60 -1.16 -4.09 -26.51
N SER A 61 -0.04 -3.54 -26.07
CA SER A 61 0.51 -3.83 -24.75
C SER A 61 0.93 -2.58 -23.99
N SER A 62 0.77 -2.64 -22.67
CA SER A 62 1.19 -1.60 -21.73
C SER A 62 1.85 -2.24 -20.52
N GLU A 63 2.88 -1.58 -20.00
CA GLU A 63 3.53 -2.00 -18.76
C GLU A 63 2.85 -1.32 -17.58
N TYR A 64 2.49 -2.10 -16.57
CA TYR A 64 1.98 -1.59 -15.29
C TYR A 64 2.44 -2.51 -14.17
N GLU A 65 2.94 -1.91 -13.09
CA GLU A 65 3.42 -2.67 -11.92
C GLU A 65 4.44 -3.77 -12.31
N GLY A 66 5.35 -3.44 -13.23
CA GLY A 66 6.40 -4.36 -13.70
C GLY A 66 5.86 -5.62 -14.40
N ALA A 67 4.64 -5.57 -14.93
CA ALA A 67 4.02 -6.62 -15.72
C ALA A 67 3.51 -6.08 -17.06
N ASN A 68 3.63 -6.90 -18.11
CA ASN A 68 3.09 -6.58 -19.43
C ASN A 68 1.64 -7.02 -19.52
N TYR A 69 0.72 -6.08 -19.71
CA TYR A 69 -0.68 -6.33 -20.02
C TYR A 69 -0.89 -6.31 -21.53
N HIS A 70 -1.66 -7.27 -22.05
CA HIS A 70 -2.01 -7.35 -23.47
C HIS A 70 -3.50 -7.08 -23.63
N PHE A 71 -3.87 -6.40 -24.71
CA PHE A 71 -5.25 -6.00 -24.98
C PHE A 71 -5.72 -6.57 -26.32
N ALA A 72 -7.02 -6.85 -26.42
CA ALA A 72 -7.65 -7.37 -27.62
C ALA A 72 -7.77 -6.28 -28.70
N SER A 73 -7.75 -5.01 -28.31
CA SER A 73 -7.90 -3.85 -29.19
C SER A 73 -7.09 -2.63 -28.72
N THR A 74 -6.92 -1.67 -29.64
CA THR A 74 -6.30 -0.37 -29.33
C THR A 74 -7.14 0.42 -28.33
N GLU A 75 -8.47 0.29 -28.41
CA GLU A 75 -9.42 0.96 -27.52
C GLU A 75 -9.29 0.46 -26.08
N HIS A 76 -9.17 -0.85 -25.89
CA HIS A 76 -8.95 -1.45 -24.57
C HIS A 76 -7.61 -1.02 -23.99
N LYS A 77 -6.55 -0.99 -24.80
CA LYS A 77 -5.26 -0.43 -24.38
C LYS A 77 -5.40 1.02 -23.89
N ALA A 78 -6.10 1.86 -24.64
CA ALA A 78 -6.30 3.26 -24.27
C ALA A 78 -7.10 3.42 -22.96
N LEU A 79 -8.11 2.57 -22.72
CA LEU A 79 -8.85 2.53 -21.46
C LEU A 79 -7.94 2.14 -20.29
N PHE A 80 -7.09 1.13 -20.48
CA PHE A 80 -6.14 0.71 -19.46
C PHE A 80 -5.10 1.80 -19.17
N ASP A 81 -4.51 2.41 -20.20
CA ASP A 81 -3.52 3.48 -20.05
C ASP A 81 -4.08 4.68 -19.28
N ALA A 82 -5.38 4.98 -19.45
CA ALA A 82 -6.03 6.08 -18.75
C ALA A 82 -6.25 5.80 -17.26
N ASN A 83 -6.43 4.53 -16.85
CA ASN A 83 -6.65 4.15 -15.46
C ASN A 83 -6.29 2.67 -15.20
N PRO A 84 -5.00 2.32 -15.14
CA PRO A 84 -4.59 0.92 -15.06
C PRO A 84 -5.02 0.24 -13.76
N ALA A 85 -5.04 1.00 -12.65
CA ALA A 85 -5.46 0.52 -11.33
C ALA A 85 -6.91 0.01 -11.31
N LYS A 86 -7.81 0.61 -12.12
CA LYS A 86 -9.20 0.16 -12.24
C LYS A 86 -9.33 -1.24 -12.84
N TYR A 87 -8.48 -1.56 -13.82
CA TYR A 87 -8.62 -2.76 -14.64
C TYR A 87 -7.71 -3.90 -14.17
N ALA A 88 -6.61 -3.60 -13.49
CA ALA A 88 -5.73 -4.60 -12.92
C ALA A 88 -6.49 -5.53 -11.93
N PRO A 89 -6.20 -6.84 -11.90
CA PRO A 89 -6.87 -7.74 -10.95
C PRO A 89 -6.52 -7.37 -9.50
N ALA A 90 -7.51 -7.43 -8.61
CA ALA A 90 -7.36 -6.95 -7.23
C ALA A 90 -6.24 -7.62 -6.44
N TYR A 91 -5.93 -8.87 -6.76
CA TYR A 91 -4.86 -9.65 -6.12
C TYR A 91 -3.75 -9.97 -7.13
N GLY A 92 -3.39 -9.01 -7.98
CA GLY A 92 -2.24 -9.11 -8.88
C GLY A 92 -2.28 -10.31 -9.82
N GLY A 93 -3.46 -10.78 -10.22
CA GLY A 93 -3.60 -11.97 -11.06
C GLY A 93 -3.52 -13.32 -10.33
N TYR A 94 -3.54 -13.32 -9.00
CA TYR A 94 -3.68 -14.53 -8.17
C TYR A 94 -5.15 -14.81 -7.81
N CYS A 95 -5.42 -16.07 -7.44
CA CYS A 95 -6.74 -16.55 -7.05
C CYS A 95 -7.25 -15.87 -5.77
N GLY A 96 -8.41 -15.22 -5.83
CA GLY A 96 -9.04 -14.53 -4.70
C GLY A 96 -9.39 -15.45 -3.54
N TYR A 97 -9.83 -16.69 -3.80
CA TYR A 97 -10.05 -17.67 -2.73
C TYR A 97 -8.74 -18.12 -2.07
N ALA A 98 -7.64 -18.22 -2.82
CA ALA A 98 -6.36 -18.55 -2.22
C ALA A 98 -5.89 -17.41 -1.30
N ALA A 99 -6.05 -16.16 -1.75
CA ALA A 99 -5.76 -14.99 -0.94
C ALA A 99 -6.59 -14.96 0.36
N SER A 100 -7.87 -15.37 0.32
CA SER A 100 -8.73 -15.41 1.51
C SER A 100 -8.29 -16.41 2.58
N ILE A 101 -7.43 -17.36 2.23
CA ILE A 101 -6.81 -18.33 3.15
C ILE A 101 -5.30 -18.14 3.28
N ASP A 102 -4.81 -16.92 3.02
CA ASP A 102 -3.41 -16.47 3.12
C ASP A 102 -2.43 -17.29 2.26
N ARG A 103 -2.86 -17.66 1.04
CA ARG A 103 -2.05 -18.41 0.06
C ARG A 103 -2.06 -17.73 -1.31
N LEU A 104 -1.06 -18.07 -2.13
CA LEU A 104 -1.05 -17.73 -3.56
C LEU A 104 -1.39 -18.96 -4.39
N SER A 105 -2.19 -18.76 -5.43
CA SER A 105 -2.49 -19.79 -6.42
C SER A 105 -2.72 -19.11 -7.77
N PRO A 106 -2.25 -19.71 -8.89
CA PRO A 106 -2.50 -19.14 -10.22
C PRO A 106 -3.99 -19.14 -10.54
N ILE A 107 -4.38 -18.38 -11.56
CA ILE A 107 -5.78 -18.24 -11.98
C ILE A 107 -6.09 -19.10 -13.21
N SER A 108 -7.39 -19.28 -13.45
CA SER A 108 -7.93 -19.61 -14.76
C SER A 108 -8.75 -18.40 -15.24
N PRO A 109 -8.47 -17.85 -16.43
CA PRO A 109 -9.12 -16.64 -16.96
C PRO A 109 -10.65 -16.73 -17.00
N GLU A 110 -11.19 -17.94 -17.18
CA GLU A 110 -12.63 -18.20 -17.27
C GLU A 110 -13.37 -18.02 -15.95
N TRP A 111 -12.68 -18.08 -14.80
CA TRP A 111 -13.30 -18.00 -13.48
C TRP A 111 -13.06 -16.64 -12.87
N PHE A 112 -13.91 -15.67 -13.21
CA PHE A 112 -13.80 -14.29 -12.74
C PHE A 112 -15.13 -13.76 -12.22
N GLN A 113 -15.05 -12.67 -11.47
CA GLN A 113 -16.21 -11.84 -11.12
C GLN A 113 -15.75 -10.40 -10.86
N ILE A 114 -16.59 -9.43 -11.21
CA ILE A 114 -16.41 -8.03 -10.83
C ILE A 114 -17.20 -7.79 -9.54
N ILE A 115 -16.52 -7.43 -8.45
CA ILE A 115 -17.15 -7.12 -7.15
C ILE A 115 -16.69 -5.72 -6.75
N ASP A 116 -17.63 -4.83 -6.43
CA ASP A 116 -17.33 -3.45 -6.03
C ASP A 116 -16.34 -2.76 -7.00
N GLY A 117 -16.54 -2.98 -8.30
CA GLY A 117 -15.71 -2.42 -9.36
C GLY A 117 -14.31 -3.05 -9.51
N ARG A 118 -14.01 -4.14 -8.79
CA ARG A 118 -12.70 -4.83 -8.83
C ARG A 118 -12.76 -6.18 -9.52
N LEU A 119 -11.78 -6.48 -10.37
CA LEU A 119 -11.64 -7.80 -11.01
C LEU A 119 -11.07 -8.84 -10.03
N ILE A 120 -11.88 -9.82 -9.68
CA ILE A 120 -11.49 -10.97 -8.85
C ILE A 120 -11.40 -12.21 -9.73
N LEU A 121 -10.20 -12.81 -9.80
CA LEU A 121 -9.93 -14.02 -10.57
C LEU A 121 -9.82 -15.23 -9.64
N GLN A 122 -10.17 -16.42 -10.14
CA GLN A 122 -10.15 -17.66 -9.37
C GLN A 122 -9.34 -18.73 -10.10
N HIS A 123 -8.79 -19.68 -9.34
CA HIS A 123 -7.99 -20.77 -9.90
C HIS A 123 -8.80 -21.73 -10.77
N ASN A 124 -10.04 -22.03 -10.35
CA ASN A 124 -10.94 -22.96 -11.02
C ASN A 124 -12.36 -22.83 -10.43
N LYS A 125 -13.31 -23.62 -10.97
CA LYS A 125 -14.69 -23.69 -10.48
C LYS A 125 -14.80 -23.92 -8.97
N LYS A 126 -14.00 -24.84 -8.42
CA LYS A 126 -14.07 -25.18 -6.98
C LYS A 126 -13.64 -24.00 -6.10
N ALA A 127 -12.63 -23.24 -6.51
CA ALA A 127 -12.23 -22.01 -5.83
C ALA A 127 -13.32 -20.94 -5.95
N TYR A 128 -13.91 -20.78 -7.14
CA TYR A 128 -15.04 -19.89 -7.37
C TYR A 128 -16.25 -20.21 -6.47
N ASP A 129 -16.68 -21.47 -6.45
CA ASP A 129 -17.80 -21.93 -5.61
C ASP A 129 -17.51 -21.69 -4.12
N LYS A 130 -16.28 -21.98 -3.67
CA LYS A 130 -15.87 -21.77 -2.26
C LYS A 130 -15.78 -20.31 -1.88
N PHE A 131 -15.28 -19.44 -2.77
CA PHE A 131 -15.26 -18.00 -2.56
C PHE A 131 -16.68 -17.49 -2.36
N ASN A 132 -17.61 -17.90 -3.23
CA ASN A 132 -19.00 -17.46 -3.24
C ASN A 132 -19.87 -18.07 -2.14
N ALA A 133 -19.49 -19.21 -1.55
CA ALA A 133 -20.19 -19.79 -0.39
C ALA A 133 -20.23 -18.84 0.83
N ASP A 134 -19.23 -17.97 0.96
CA ASP A 134 -19.22 -16.84 1.89
C ASP A 134 -18.53 -15.66 1.20
N LEU A 135 -19.21 -15.09 0.20
CA LEU A 135 -18.65 -14.04 -0.65
C LEU A 135 -18.07 -12.88 0.16
N LYS A 136 -18.88 -12.33 1.07
CA LYS A 136 -18.50 -11.17 1.88
C LYS A 136 -17.36 -11.48 2.83
N GLY A 137 -17.40 -12.63 3.51
CA GLY A 137 -16.36 -13.02 4.46
C GLY A 137 -15.05 -13.41 3.77
N ASN A 138 -15.10 -14.09 2.62
CA ASN A 138 -13.89 -14.43 1.86
C ASN A 138 -13.25 -13.21 1.20
N LEU A 139 -14.05 -12.26 0.69
CA LEU A 139 -13.52 -10.99 0.17
C LEU A 139 -12.79 -10.21 1.26
N ALA A 140 -13.43 -10.05 2.43
CA ALA A 140 -12.81 -9.36 3.57
C ALA A 140 -11.51 -10.04 4.03
N LYS A 141 -11.48 -11.39 4.11
CA LYS A 141 -10.26 -12.13 4.44
C LYS A 141 -9.16 -11.97 3.39
N ALA A 142 -9.52 -12.00 2.11
CA ALA A 142 -8.55 -11.84 1.03
C ALA A 142 -7.92 -10.45 1.08
N ASP A 143 -8.73 -9.40 1.29
CA ASP A 143 -8.27 -8.03 1.45
C ASP A 143 -7.39 -7.87 2.71
N GLN A 144 -7.75 -8.52 3.81
CA GLN A 144 -6.95 -8.52 5.03
C GLN A 144 -5.58 -9.23 4.87
N ASN A 145 -5.53 -10.33 4.10
CA ASN A 145 -4.31 -11.14 3.95
C ASN A 145 -3.37 -10.62 2.86
N TRP A 146 -3.91 -10.00 1.81
CA TRP A 146 -3.15 -9.53 0.66
C TRP A 146 -1.91 -8.66 1.00
N PRO A 147 -1.96 -7.72 1.97
CA PRO A 147 -0.80 -6.93 2.36
C PRO A 147 0.37 -7.82 2.83
N GLY A 148 0.05 -8.84 3.64
CA GLY A 148 1.04 -9.82 4.10
C GLY A 148 1.62 -10.65 2.96
N LEU A 149 0.78 -11.05 2.00
CA LEU A 149 1.22 -11.79 0.81
C LEU A 149 2.15 -10.94 -0.07
N LEU A 150 1.83 -9.67 -0.26
CA LEU A 150 2.66 -8.70 -0.99
C LEU A 150 4.00 -8.46 -0.29
N ILE A 151 4.02 -8.34 1.04
CA ILE A 151 5.28 -8.20 1.79
C ILE A 151 6.18 -9.43 1.59
N ARG A 152 5.62 -10.64 1.74
CA ARG A 152 6.36 -11.91 1.69
C ARG A 152 6.83 -12.29 0.29
N ASN A 153 6.03 -12.00 -0.74
CA ASN A 153 6.26 -12.52 -2.10
C ASN A 153 6.47 -11.42 -3.15
N GLY A 154 6.12 -10.17 -2.84
CA GLY A 154 6.20 -9.06 -3.77
C GLY A 154 7.65 -8.61 -4.05
N THR A 155 7.86 -8.22 -5.30
CA THR A 155 9.08 -7.63 -5.83
C THR A 155 8.98 -6.11 -5.79
N GLY A 156 10.08 -5.42 -5.49
CA GLY A 156 10.12 -3.96 -5.38
C GLY A 156 11.16 -3.54 -4.35
N GLY A 157 11.39 -2.24 -4.23
CA GLY A 157 12.26 -1.69 -3.20
C GLY A 157 11.78 -2.09 -1.80
N LYS A 158 12.69 -2.12 -0.83
CA LYS A 158 12.32 -2.18 0.59
C LYS A 158 11.34 -1.04 0.90
N THR A 159 10.36 -1.29 1.76
CA THR A 159 9.37 -0.28 2.16
C THR A 159 9.52 -0.03 3.65
N LEU A 160 9.35 1.23 4.06
CA LEU A 160 9.34 1.62 5.46
C LEU A 160 8.12 2.50 5.69
N VAL A 161 7.12 1.97 6.39
CA VAL A 161 5.87 2.68 6.69
C VAL A 161 5.61 2.69 8.18
N ASN A 162 5.23 3.85 8.72
CA ASN A 162 4.89 4.06 10.12
C ASN A 162 3.48 3.53 10.40
N ILE A 163 3.42 2.30 10.87
CA ILE A 163 2.17 1.56 11.15
C ILE A 163 2.09 1.19 12.63
N ASN A 164 0.86 1.06 13.13
CA ASN A 164 0.64 0.50 14.46
C ASN A 164 0.72 -1.04 14.45
N ARG A 165 0.52 -1.68 15.61
CA ARG A 165 0.56 -3.14 15.77
C ARG A 165 -0.40 -3.92 14.85
N LYS A 166 -1.44 -3.28 14.33
CA LYS A 166 -2.42 -3.89 13.40
C LYS A 166 -2.09 -3.62 11.93
N GLY A 167 -0.94 -3.00 11.64
CA GLY A 167 -0.54 -2.62 10.28
C GLY A 167 -1.21 -1.35 9.76
N VAL A 168 -1.90 -0.58 10.62
CA VAL A 168 -2.64 0.62 10.20
C VAL A 168 -1.74 1.85 10.21
N ALA A 169 -1.66 2.55 9.07
CA ALA A 169 -0.96 3.82 8.90
C ALA A 169 -1.79 5.01 9.42
N LEU A 170 -1.12 6.16 9.64
CA LEU A 170 -1.76 7.43 10.02
C LEU A 170 -2.68 7.33 11.25
N GLU A 171 -2.45 6.35 12.12
CA GLU A 171 -3.32 6.06 13.26
C GLU A 171 -4.79 5.82 12.85
N GLY A 172 -5.02 5.35 11.62
CA GLY A 172 -6.34 5.10 11.04
C GLY A 172 -7.09 6.38 10.64
N ARG A 173 -6.36 7.48 10.38
CA ARG A 173 -6.92 8.67 9.74
C ARG A 173 -6.87 8.55 8.23
N ASP A 174 -7.85 9.17 7.60
CA ASP A 174 -8.02 9.16 6.16
C ASP A 174 -6.94 10.00 5.47
N PRO A 175 -6.06 9.41 4.64
CA PRO A 175 -5.01 10.16 3.93
C PRO A 175 -5.59 11.20 2.97
N VAL A 176 -6.76 10.96 2.36
CA VAL A 176 -7.39 11.89 1.42
C VAL A 176 -7.90 13.14 2.13
N SER A 177 -8.39 13.00 3.37
CA SER A 177 -8.93 14.12 4.16
C SER A 177 -7.92 15.26 4.43
N TYR A 178 -6.62 14.95 4.46
CA TYR A 178 -5.57 15.98 4.57
C TYR A 178 -5.54 16.93 3.37
N PHE A 179 -5.89 16.42 2.18
CA PHE A 179 -5.85 17.15 0.92
C PHE A 179 -7.19 17.79 0.57
N THR A 180 -8.31 17.09 0.83
CA THR A 180 -9.65 17.57 0.43
C THR A 180 -10.31 18.42 1.49
N ASP A 181 -10.23 17.99 2.75
CA ASP A 181 -10.97 18.59 3.86
C ASP A 181 -10.11 19.57 4.66
N GLY A 182 -8.81 19.60 4.38
CA GLY A 182 -7.81 20.42 5.08
C GLY A 182 -7.67 20.05 6.55
N LYS A 183 -8.07 18.82 6.93
CA LYS A 183 -7.96 18.33 8.31
C LYS A 183 -7.88 16.80 8.37
N PRO A 184 -7.13 16.24 9.31
CA PRO A 184 -7.07 14.80 9.51
C PRO A 184 -8.40 14.29 10.07
N ALA A 185 -9.13 13.48 9.31
CA ALA A 185 -10.37 12.86 9.73
C ALA A 185 -10.18 11.37 10.08
N LYS A 186 -10.92 10.85 11.07
CA LYS A 186 -10.84 9.45 11.47
C LYS A 186 -11.60 8.58 10.45
N GLY A 187 -10.91 7.64 9.81
CA GLY A 187 -11.56 6.70 8.87
C GLY A 187 -12.32 5.59 9.59
N ASP A 188 -13.31 5.02 8.91
CA ASP A 188 -14.00 3.80 9.34
C ASP A 188 -13.10 2.59 9.00
N PRO A 189 -12.71 1.75 9.97
CA PRO A 189 -11.97 0.51 9.70
C PRO A 189 -12.67 -0.48 8.77
N LYS A 190 -13.94 -0.28 8.42
CA LYS A 190 -14.66 -1.08 7.42
C LYS A 190 -14.46 -0.56 5.99
N ILE A 191 -13.93 0.65 5.83
CA ILE A 191 -13.64 1.28 4.54
C ILE A 191 -12.14 1.42 4.48
N GLU A 192 -11.47 0.44 3.91
CA GLU A 192 -10.02 0.32 3.96
C GLU A 192 -9.39 -0.05 2.62
N ALA A 193 -8.13 0.31 2.43
CA ALA A 193 -7.31 -0.06 1.30
C ALA A 193 -5.86 -0.24 1.74
N THR A 194 -5.09 -1.02 0.98
CA THR A 194 -3.70 -1.29 1.30
C THR A 194 -2.78 -0.63 0.28
N TYR A 195 -1.69 -0.04 0.77
CA TYR A 195 -0.62 0.48 -0.07
C TYR A 195 0.73 0.39 0.65
N ASN A 196 1.79 -0.01 -0.05
CA ASN A 196 3.14 -0.19 0.50
C ASN A 196 3.24 -1.09 1.75
N GLY A 197 2.33 -2.07 1.86
CA GLY A 197 2.25 -2.99 3.00
C GLY A 197 1.57 -2.41 4.25
N ALA A 198 0.94 -1.24 4.14
CA ALA A 198 0.18 -0.61 5.22
C ALA A 198 -1.30 -0.52 4.90
N LEU A 199 -2.13 -0.63 5.94
CA LEU A 199 -3.57 -0.50 5.90
C LEU A 199 -3.97 0.97 6.14
N TYR A 200 -4.80 1.52 5.26
CA TYR A 200 -5.37 2.86 5.35
C TYR A 200 -6.87 2.77 5.53
N HIS A 201 -7.45 3.62 6.38
CA HIS A 201 -8.91 3.71 6.60
C HIS A 201 -9.44 5.02 6.02
N PHE A 202 -10.68 5.03 5.55
CA PHE A 202 -11.28 6.18 4.88
C PHE A 202 -12.59 6.60 5.55
N VAL A 203 -12.91 7.89 5.48
CA VAL A 203 -14.19 8.41 6.02
C VAL A 203 -15.36 8.04 5.11
N SER A 204 -15.11 7.73 3.84
CA SER A 204 -16.11 7.39 2.85
C SER A 204 -15.55 6.43 1.79
N GLN A 205 -16.45 5.70 1.12
CA GLN A 205 -16.11 4.85 -0.01
C GLN A 205 -15.50 5.67 -1.17
N GLU A 206 -15.97 6.91 -1.38
CA GLU A 206 -15.42 7.82 -2.38
C GLU A 206 -13.96 8.20 -2.11
N HIS A 207 -13.59 8.44 -0.85
CA HIS A 207 -12.20 8.71 -0.48
C HIS A 207 -11.32 7.48 -0.71
N ARG A 208 -11.81 6.28 -0.37
CA ARG A 208 -11.11 5.03 -0.67
C ARG A 208 -10.86 4.88 -2.18
N GLU A 209 -11.87 5.07 -3.01
CA GLU A 209 -11.73 4.99 -4.48
C GLU A 209 -10.81 6.09 -5.02
N THR A 210 -10.81 7.26 -4.40
CA THR A 210 -9.89 8.36 -4.74
C THR A 210 -8.45 7.99 -4.41
N PHE A 211 -8.22 7.35 -3.26
CA PHE A 211 -6.91 6.82 -2.88
C PHE A 211 -6.47 5.70 -3.82
N GLU A 212 -7.31 4.69 -4.08
CA GLU A 212 -6.98 3.55 -4.96
C GLU A 212 -6.63 3.99 -6.39
N ARG A 213 -7.22 5.09 -6.88
CA ARG A 213 -6.87 5.69 -8.19
C ARG A 213 -5.46 6.29 -8.23
N SER A 214 -4.95 6.79 -7.11
CA SER A 214 -3.65 7.49 -7.06
C SER A 214 -3.02 7.40 -5.67
N PRO A 215 -2.68 6.19 -5.19
CA PRO A 215 -2.31 6.01 -3.78
C PRO A 215 -1.00 6.72 -3.43
N ALA A 216 -0.05 6.82 -4.37
CA ALA A 216 1.19 7.57 -4.21
C ALA A 216 0.96 9.05 -3.91
N LYS A 217 -0.12 9.65 -4.42
CA LYS A 217 -0.47 11.06 -4.19
C LYS A 217 -0.90 11.30 -2.75
N TYR A 218 -1.68 10.38 -2.19
CA TYR A 218 -2.35 10.58 -0.91
C TYR A 218 -1.60 9.92 0.26
N ALA A 219 -0.80 8.88 -0.01
CA ALA A 219 0.04 8.28 1.01
C ALA A 219 1.02 9.31 1.58
N PRO A 220 1.28 9.29 2.90
CA PRO A 220 2.19 10.24 3.50
C PRO A 220 3.61 10.04 2.98
N ALA A 221 4.30 11.14 2.71
CA ALA A 221 5.71 11.11 2.38
C ALA A 221 6.52 10.44 3.51
N PHE A 222 7.68 9.91 3.15
CA PHE A 222 8.58 9.25 4.10
C PHE A 222 7.88 8.17 4.92
N GLY A 223 6.94 7.46 4.29
CA GLY A 223 6.16 6.38 4.91
C GLY A 223 5.35 6.82 6.13
N GLY A 224 5.02 8.10 6.29
CA GLY A 224 4.34 8.60 7.49
C GLY A 224 5.23 8.75 8.72
N PHE A 225 6.55 8.81 8.54
CA PHE A 225 7.48 9.27 9.55
C PHE A 225 7.72 10.78 9.46
N CYS A 226 8.36 11.35 10.49
CA CYS A 226 8.61 12.77 10.59
C CYS A 226 9.51 13.28 9.45
N GLY A 227 9.02 14.22 8.65
CA GLY A 227 9.74 14.81 7.52
C GLY A 227 11.02 15.53 7.95
N TYR A 228 10.97 16.30 9.05
CA TYR A 228 12.19 16.94 9.57
C TYR A 228 13.21 15.92 10.11
N ALA A 229 12.76 14.81 10.71
CA ALA A 229 13.68 13.77 11.13
C ALA A 229 14.37 13.12 9.92
N ALA A 230 13.61 12.87 8.84
CA ALA A 230 14.16 12.35 7.59
C ALA A 230 15.20 13.32 6.98
N SER A 231 14.98 14.64 7.06
CA SER A 231 15.94 15.63 6.55
C SER A 231 17.29 15.61 7.27
N ILE A 232 17.33 15.15 8.52
CA ILE A 232 18.56 14.97 9.31
C ILE A 232 18.98 13.49 9.43
N ASN A 233 18.59 12.67 8.45
CA ASN A 233 18.91 11.25 8.34
C ASN A 233 18.52 10.42 9.58
N LYS A 234 17.32 10.67 10.12
CA LYS A 234 16.72 9.93 11.24
C LYS A 234 15.29 9.51 10.91
N VAL A 235 14.78 8.52 11.64
CA VAL A 235 13.37 8.14 11.59
C VAL A 235 12.74 8.40 12.96
N LYS A 236 11.58 9.06 12.98
CA LYS A 236 10.80 9.35 14.18
C LYS A 236 9.31 9.18 13.91
N PRO A 237 8.53 8.63 14.86
CA PRO A 237 7.08 8.61 14.76
C PRO A 237 6.54 10.04 14.71
N VAL A 238 5.27 10.17 14.36
CA VAL A 238 4.64 11.46 14.08
C VAL A 238 3.52 11.75 15.06
N ASP A 239 3.18 13.02 15.21
CA ASP A 239 1.82 13.42 15.60
C ASP A 239 1.07 13.69 14.29
N VAL A 240 0.07 12.87 14.01
CA VAL A 240 -0.77 12.96 12.80
C VAL A 240 -1.52 14.29 12.66
N ASN A 241 -1.60 15.10 13.73
CA ASN A 241 -2.16 16.46 13.67
C ASN A 241 -1.12 17.54 13.36
N LEU A 242 0.17 17.20 13.31
CA LEU A 242 1.25 18.11 12.93
C LEU A 242 1.69 17.79 11.50
N TRP A 243 1.10 18.49 10.54
CA TRP A 243 1.27 18.18 9.12
C TRP A 243 1.27 19.43 8.25
N SER A 244 1.77 19.28 7.04
CA SER A 244 1.65 20.25 5.95
C SER A 244 1.59 19.52 4.61
N ILE A 245 0.95 20.12 3.61
CA ILE A 245 1.11 19.71 2.22
C ILE A 245 2.24 20.56 1.62
N VAL A 246 3.28 19.91 1.12
CA VAL A 246 4.42 20.55 0.46
C VAL A 246 4.64 19.82 -0.86
N ASP A 247 4.65 20.54 -1.98
CA ASP A 247 4.79 19.97 -3.33
C ASP A 247 3.82 18.79 -3.57
N ASP A 248 2.54 18.99 -3.24
CA ASP A 248 1.47 17.98 -3.31
C ASP A 248 1.70 16.69 -2.49
N ARG A 249 2.62 16.72 -1.51
CA ARG A 249 2.93 15.58 -0.63
C ARG A 249 2.53 15.89 0.81
N LEU A 250 1.91 14.92 1.47
CA LEU A 250 1.59 14.99 2.90
C LEU A 250 2.85 14.77 3.73
N ILE A 251 3.34 15.84 4.37
CA ILE A 251 4.49 15.81 5.28
C ILE A 251 3.98 15.83 6.73
N LEU A 252 4.39 14.84 7.52
CA LEU A 252 4.03 14.74 8.94
C LEU A 252 5.24 15.12 9.82
N GLN A 253 4.97 15.60 11.03
CA GLN A 253 6.00 16.02 11.98
C GLN A 253 5.84 15.34 13.33
N HIS A 254 6.98 15.09 13.99
CA HIS A 254 7.01 14.44 15.30
C HIS A 254 6.50 15.34 16.42
N SER A 255 6.81 16.63 16.35
CA SER A 255 6.58 17.57 17.45
C SER A 255 6.48 19.00 16.92
N LYS A 256 5.95 19.91 17.76
CA LYS A 256 5.93 21.35 17.44
C LYS A 256 7.33 21.89 17.13
N LYS A 257 8.36 21.35 17.79
CA LYS A 257 9.74 21.73 17.50
C LYS A 257 10.19 21.29 16.11
N ALA A 258 9.80 20.10 15.67
CA ALA A 258 10.06 19.63 14.31
C ALA A 258 9.34 20.50 13.28
N VAL A 259 8.09 20.94 13.56
CA VAL A 259 7.36 21.91 12.72
C VAL A 259 8.14 23.23 12.59
N GLU A 260 8.61 23.80 13.71
CA GLU A 260 9.43 25.02 13.68
C GLU A 260 10.69 24.86 12.83
N LEU A 261 11.41 23.75 13.00
CA LEU A 261 12.67 23.50 12.29
C LEU A 261 12.44 23.19 10.81
N TRP A 262 11.36 22.48 10.46
CA TRP A 262 10.93 22.26 9.09
C TRP A 262 10.64 23.60 8.39
N ASN A 263 9.88 24.48 9.05
CA ASN A 263 9.43 25.76 8.49
C ASN A 263 10.54 26.80 8.31
N LYS A 264 11.72 26.62 8.92
CA LYS A 264 12.87 27.51 8.70
C LYS A 264 13.42 27.43 7.28
N ASP A 265 13.33 26.26 6.66
CA ASP A 265 13.77 26.02 5.28
C ASP A 265 13.03 24.80 4.74
N VAL A 266 11.78 25.00 4.33
CA VAL A 266 10.91 23.90 3.88
C VAL A 266 11.53 23.18 2.67
N ARG A 267 12.03 23.94 1.70
CA ARG A 267 12.56 23.38 0.46
C ARG A 267 13.86 22.62 0.70
N GLY A 268 14.81 23.21 1.43
CA GLY A 268 16.07 22.54 1.76
C GLY A 268 15.86 21.31 2.64
N ASN A 269 14.93 21.36 3.60
CA ASN A 269 14.57 20.18 4.40
C ASN A 269 13.94 19.07 3.57
N LEU A 270 13.06 19.41 2.62
CA LEU A 270 12.46 18.42 1.72
C LEU A 270 13.53 17.75 0.84
N ASP A 271 14.41 18.55 0.21
CA ASP A 271 15.49 18.04 -0.64
C ASP A 271 16.49 17.16 0.16
N MET A 272 16.75 17.49 1.43
CA MET A 272 17.55 16.63 2.31
C MET A 272 16.81 15.35 2.69
N ALA A 273 15.52 15.43 3.01
CA ALA A 273 14.72 14.27 3.37
C ALA A 273 14.62 13.27 2.22
N ASP A 274 14.36 13.75 0.99
CA ASP A 274 14.31 12.92 -0.21
C ASP A 274 15.65 12.26 -0.51
N ARG A 275 16.77 12.97 -0.33
CA ARG A 275 18.12 12.38 -0.48
C ARG A 275 18.43 11.31 0.56
N ASN A 276 18.01 11.50 1.80
CA ASN A 276 18.31 10.58 2.89
C ASN A 276 17.39 9.35 2.89
N TRP A 277 16.15 9.49 2.44
CA TRP A 277 15.10 8.50 2.61
C TRP A 277 15.45 7.09 2.08
N PRO A 278 16.03 6.93 0.88
CA PRO A 278 16.42 5.60 0.39
C PRO A 278 17.38 4.88 1.33
N GLY A 279 18.35 5.60 1.92
CA GLY A 279 19.27 5.04 2.91
C GLY A 279 18.57 4.64 4.21
N LEU A 280 17.63 5.46 4.69
CA LEU A 280 16.84 5.15 5.89
C LEU A 280 15.99 3.89 5.71
N VAL A 281 15.38 3.72 4.54
CA VAL A 281 14.64 2.51 4.17
C VAL A 281 15.55 1.28 4.19
N GLU A 282 16.74 1.37 3.58
CA GLU A 282 17.70 0.27 3.54
C GLU A 282 18.19 -0.14 4.95
N HIS A 283 18.55 0.84 5.79
CA HIS A 283 19.04 0.60 7.15
C HIS A 283 17.97 0.04 8.08
N ALA A 284 16.75 0.59 8.03
CA ALA A 284 15.64 0.14 8.87
C ALA A 284 15.26 -1.32 8.55
N THR A 285 15.25 -1.67 7.27
CA THR A 285 14.87 -3.01 6.81
C THR A 285 16.01 -4.03 6.88
N ALA A 286 17.26 -3.59 7.01
CA ALA A 286 18.43 -4.44 7.27
C ALA A 286 18.68 -4.71 8.78
N GLY A 287 17.81 -4.20 9.68
CA GLY A 287 17.94 -4.41 11.13
C GLY A 287 19.08 -3.61 11.80
N THR A 288 19.73 -2.67 11.11
CA THR A 288 20.93 -1.96 11.62
C THR A 288 20.62 -0.75 12.49
N MET A 289 19.34 -0.32 12.62
CA MET A 289 18.91 0.71 13.58
C MET A 289 18.61 0.18 14.99
N ALA A 290 18.97 -1.08 15.29
CA ALA A 290 18.78 -1.73 16.60
C ALA A 290 19.45 -1.04 17.80
N ASN A 291 20.46 -0.20 17.54
CA ASN A 291 21.34 0.36 18.58
C ASN A 291 21.21 1.88 18.77
N SER A 292 20.14 2.49 18.25
CA SER A 292 19.77 3.85 18.67
C SER A 292 18.90 3.79 19.93
N LYS A 293 18.92 4.85 20.74
CA LYS A 293 18.15 5.10 21.98
C LYS A 293 16.62 4.82 21.92
N TYR A 294 16.12 4.36 20.78
CA TYR A 294 14.80 3.83 20.53
C TYR A 294 14.95 2.43 19.91
N PRO A 295 15.05 1.35 20.71
CA PRO A 295 15.32 0.02 20.21
C PRO A 295 14.17 -0.53 19.34
N LEU A 296 14.52 -1.45 18.43
CA LEU A 296 13.65 -2.25 17.55
C LEU A 296 12.61 -3.13 18.27
N THR A 297 12.37 -2.92 19.56
CA THR A 297 11.41 -3.65 20.39
C THR A 297 10.19 -2.82 20.78
N TRP A 298 10.04 -1.60 20.22
CA TRP A 298 8.79 -0.84 20.34
C TRP A 298 7.67 -1.47 19.51
N PRO A 299 6.39 -1.38 19.94
CA PRO A 299 5.33 -2.23 19.41
C PRO A 299 4.89 -1.75 18.02
N GLY A 300 5.55 -2.24 16.99
CA GLY A 300 5.34 -1.83 15.61
C GLY A 300 6.37 -2.39 14.62
N PHE A 301 7.40 -3.11 15.08
CA PHE A 301 8.37 -3.76 14.20
C PHE A 301 8.22 -5.28 14.28
N TYR A 302 7.91 -5.91 13.15
CA TYR A 302 8.02 -7.35 12.98
C TYR A 302 9.22 -7.65 12.08
N ASP A 303 10.27 -8.23 12.66
CA ASP A 303 11.30 -8.93 11.90
C ASP A 303 10.74 -10.29 11.46
N TYR A 304 10.19 -10.34 10.24
CA TYR A 304 9.66 -11.56 9.64
C TYR A 304 10.76 -12.56 9.21
N THR A 305 12.05 -12.23 9.36
CA THR A 305 13.14 -13.19 9.05
C THR A 305 13.38 -14.23 10.15
N SER A 306 12.77 -14.06 11.33
CA SER A 306 12.93 -14.99 12.46
C SER A 306 11.92 -16.14 12.49
N LEU A 307 10.81 -16.07 11.73
CA LEU A 307 9.76 -17.11 11.72
C LEU A 307 10.05 -18.32 10.81
N SER A 308 11.18 -18.34 10.11
CA SER A 308 11.56 -19.46 9.22
C SER A 308 12.61 -20.41 9.81
N ARG A 309 13.02 -20.25 11.09
CA ARG A 309 13.98 -21.17 11.72
C ARG A 309 13.34 -22.08 12.78
N ARG A 310 13.09 -23.31 12.30
CA ARG A 310 12.98 -24.61 13.00
C ARG A 310 11.67 -24.93 13.71
N LEU A 311 10.84 -25.71 13.03
CA LEU A 311 10.16 -26.85 13.65
C LEU A 311 10.80 -28.15 13.10
N PRO A 312 11.31 -29.05 13.95
CA PRO A 312 11.74 -30.38 13.53
C PRO A 312 10.52 -31.30 13.30
N PRO A 313 10.66 -32.43 12.57
CA PRO A 313 9.55 -33.34 12.31
C PRO A 313 9.07 -34.01 13.60
N MET A 314 7.75 -34.17 13.69
CA MET A 314 7.07 -34.83 14.81
C MET A 314 7.48 -36.31 14.93
N GLY A 315 7.88 -36.72 16.14
CA GLY A 315 7.96 -38.10 16.59
C GLY A 315 7.38 -38.17 18.01
N GLY A 316 6.47 -39.11 18.23
CA GLY A 316 5.61 -39.17 19.42
C GLY A 316 6.33 -39.47 20.74
N GLY A 317 5.71 -39.02 21.83
CA GLY A 317 6.13 -39.34 23.19
C GLY A 317 5.37 -38.50 24.24
N SER A 318 4.61 -39.18 25.08
CA SER A 318 3.94 -38.65 26.28
C SER A 318 4.92 -38.02 27.27
N MET A 319 4.59 -36.88 27.88
CA MET A 319 4.65 -36.65 29.34
C MET A 319 4.31 -35.22 29.79
N THR A 320 3.35 -35.15 30.73
CA THR A 320 3.16 -34.31 31.94
C THR A 320 3.54 -32.82 32.00
N ALA A 321 2.62 -32.08 32.64
CA ALA A 321 2.62 -30.65 32.95
C ALA A 321 3.64 -30.22 34.02
N HIS A 322 4.08 -28.96 33.96
CA HIS A 322 4.48 -28.16 35.12
C HIS A 322 4.13 -26.68 34.96
N ASN A 323 3.47 -26.14 36.01
CA ASN A 323 3.23 -24.73 36.28
C ASN A 323 4.55 -23.98 36.53
N ALA A 324 4.65 -22.73 36.06
CA ALA A 324 5.58 -21.75 36.62
C ALA A 324 4.98 -20.34 36.57
N SER A 325 5.07 -19.69 37.72
CA SER A 325 4.42 -18.47 38.18
C SER A 325 4.95 -17.19 37.51
N LEU A 326 4.07 -16.22 37.28
CA LEU A 326 4.41 -14.86 36.86
C LEU A 326 4.56 -13.95 38.09
N GLU A 327 5.80 -13.60 38.45
CA GLU A 327 6.07 -12.49 39.36
C GLU A 327 6.23 -11.18 38.57
N ARG A 328 5.58 -10.11 39.05
CA ARG A 328 5.71 -8.75 38.54
C ARG A 328 6.91 -8.07 39.18
N THR A 329 7.81 -7.52 38.37
CA THR A 329 8.82 -6.57 38.83
C THR A 329 8.36 -5.12 38.60
N PRO A 330 8.62 -4.18 39.54
CA PRO A 330 8.15 -2.80 39.47
C PRO A 330 9.09 -1.90 38.66
N MET A 331 8.52 -0.83 38.09
CA MET A 331 9.23 0.24 37.35
C MET A 331 10.12 1.08 38.29
N PRO A 332 11.34 1.45 37.91
CA PRO A 332 12.07 2.53 38.56
C PRO A 332 11.65 3.89 37.99
N SER A 333 11.34 4.81 38.91
CA SER A 333 11.30 6.25 38.71
C SER A 333 12.70 6.82 38.56
N ASP A 334 12.76 8.01 37.96
CA ASP A 334 13.85 8.98 38.02
C ASP A 334 15.11 8.67 37.19
N LEU A 335 15.29 9.40 36.08
CA LEU A 335 16.61 9.75 35.54
C LEU A 335 16.53 11.05 34.72
N ASP A 336 17.25 12.05 35.22
CA ASP A 336 17.50 13.38 34.66
C ASP A 336 18.13 13.37 33.26
N TRP A 337 17.81 14.39 32.45
CA TRP A 337 18.44 14.67 31.15
C TRP A 337 19.39 15.86 31.24
N PRO A 338 20.65 15.77 30.76
CA PRO A 338 21.39 16.96 30.35
C PRO A 338 21.10 17.28 28.88
N GLY A 339 20.99 18.57 28.58
CA GLY A 339 20.69 19.10 27.25
C GLY A 339 21.80 18.82 26.23
N PHE A 340 21.38 18.73 24.96
CA PHE A 340 21.76 19.57 23.82
C PHE A 340 21.07 19.03 22.55
#